data_AF-A0A8T3MEL7-F1
#
_entry.id   AF-A0A8T3MEL7-F1
#
_cell.length_a   1.000
_cell.length_b   1.000
_cell.length_c   1.000
_cell.angle_alpha   90.00
_cell.angle_beta   90.00
_cell.angle_gamma   90.00
#
_symmetry.space_group_name_H-M   'P 1'
#
loop_
_entity.id
_entity.type
_entity.pdbx_description
1 polymer ?
#
loop_
_entity_poly.entity_id
_entity_poly.type
_entity_poly.pdbx_seq_one_letter_code
_entity_poly.pdbx_strand_id
1 'polypeptide(L)'
;MTQVWRTLVLLYPVLDARYGSGEQRGRARRVMKRDERAAVTAVVETLPGMVAAWSDGLASLEPFDVVEVRRSIRSLSSSGGGRWWVGPREVRPELESIAEVGAAYDSVYALWPGDPSVPQCGWGCSIGPSEATFNAGFSSISTDHWATLLTDPDPAQGYVHEWLHQVEAVYRALGASEAELPTLHDAAAFTSTRPVDEAPFGRSYAEYHDGGARTWAPWYRDWMTGRLAQIDPTTTADDTATDGTADAGATAIRLASASPIGLTADRWALRKSPGNPVSSD
;
A
#
# COMPACT_ATOMS: atom_id res chain seq x y z
N MET A 1 11.83 3.26 18.70
CA MET A 1 10.67 2.53 19.26
C MET A 1 9.91 1.95 18.08
N THR A 2 9.59 0.66 18.06
CA THR A 2 8.88 0.03 16.93
C THR A 2 7.36 0.09 17.12
N GLN A 3 6.63 0.53 16.09
CA GLN A 3 5.18 0.50 16.02
C GLN A 3 4.70 -0.85 15.53
N VAL A 4 3.90 -1.52 16.34
CA VAL A 4 3.37 -2.85 16.02
C VAL A 4 2.03 -2.70 15.31
N TRP A 5 1.85 -3.43 14.22
CA TRP A 5 0.61 -3.56 13.47
C TRP A 5 0.18 -5.02 13.48
N ARG A 6 -0.89 -5.31 14.22
CA ARG A 6 -1.49 -6.64 14.24
C ARG A 6 -2.17 -6.85 12.90
N THR A 7 -1.69 -7.78 12.08
CA THR A 7 -2.15 -7.91 10.69
C THR A 7 -2.77 -9.27 10.43
N LEU A 8 -3.94 -9.25 9.79
CA LEU A 8 -4.67 -10.43 9.35
C LEU A 8 -4.70 -10.48 7.81
N VAL A 9 -4.42 -11.64 7.24
CA VAL A 9 -4.61 -11.93 5.82
C VAL A 9 -5.70 -12.97 5.66
N LEU A 10 -6.79 -12.61 5.00
CA LEU A 10 -7.86 -13.51 4.59
C LEU A 10 -7.63 -13.91 3.12
N LEU A 11 -7.21 -15.15 2.90
CA LEU A 11 -6.98 -15.70 1.56
C LEU A 11 -8.21 -16.49 1.10
N TYR A 12 -8.98 -15.93 0.16
CA TYR A 12 -10.13 -16.59 -0.45
C TYR A 12 -9.70 -17.31 -1.74
N PRO A 13 -9.73 -18.65 -1.80
CA PRO A 13 -9.33 -19.38 -3.01
C PRO A 13 -10.44 -19.43 -4.08
N VAL A 14 -11.68 -19.04 -3.75
CA VAL A 14 -12.84 -19.17 -4.65
C VAL A 14 -13.68 -17.90 -4.67
N LEU A 15 -13.88 -17.37 -5.88
CA LEU A 15 -14.83 -16.34 -6.23
C LEU A 15 -16.05 -16.97 -6.93
N ASP A 16 -17.24 -16.72 -6.42
CA ASP A 16 -18.50 -16.99 -7.10
C ASP A 16 -19.50 -15.88 -6.77
N ALA A 17 -19.18 -14.69 -7.28
CA ALA A 17 -19.77 -13.45 -6.82
C ALA A 17 -20.71 -12.82 -7.85
N ARG A 18 -21.83 -12.31 -7.35
CA ARG A 18 -22.69 -11.38 -8.10
C ARG A 18 -22.15 -9.96 -7.95
N TYR A 19 -22.21 -9.19 -9.01
CA TYR A 19 -21.88 -7.76 -9.02
C TYR A 19 -22.86 -7.01 -9.92
N GLY A 20 -22.87 -5.69 -9.86
CA GLY A 20 -23.85 -4.89 -10.60
C GLY A 20 -25.14 -4.63 -9.85
N SER A 21 -25.89 -3.64 -10.34
CA SER A 21 -27.26 -3.35 -9.93
C SER A 21 -28.13 -3.12 -11.17
N GLY A 22 -29.45 -3.30 -11.04
CA GLY A 22 -30.39 -3.12 -12.15
C GLY A 22 -30.07 -4.00 -13.36
N GLU A 23 -29.90 -3.35 -14.52
CA GLU A 23 -29.60 -3.99 -15.81
C GLU A 23 -28.12 -4.42 -15.95
N GLN A 24 -27.20 -3.87 -15.16
CA GLN A 24 -25.77 -4.17 -15.23
C GLN A 24 -25.35 -5.34 -14.32
N ARG A 25 -26.23 -6.33 -14.12
CA ARG A 25 -25.94 -7.48 -13.25
C ARG A 25 -25.02 -8.47 -13.94
N GLY A 26 -23.88 -8.74 -13.30
CA GLY A 26 -22.91 -9.75 -13.72
C GLY A 26 -22.72 -10.83 -12.67
N ARG A 27 -22.03 -11.90 -13.07
CA ARG A 27 -21.55 -12.92 -12.15
C ARG A 27 -20.14 -13.32 -12.55
N ALA A 28 -19.22 -13.20 -11.61
CA ALA A 28 -17.83 -13.59 -11.75
C ALA A 28 -17.62 -14.95 -11.08
N ARG A 29 -16.87 -15.83 -11.72
CA ARG A 29 -16.56 -17.16 -11.17
C ARG A 29 -15.13 -17.52 -11.46
N ARG A 30 -14.33 -17.66 -10.40
CA ARG A 30 -12.94 -18.03 -10.53
C ARG A 30 -12.48 -18.84 -9.34
N VAL A 31 -11.62 -19.81 -9.62
CA VAL A 31 -10.89 -20.56 -8.61
C VAL A 31 -9.41 -20.25 -8.78
N MET A 32 -8.75 -19.90 -7.68
CA MET A 32 -7.33 -19.63 -7.65
C MET A 32 -6.56 -20.86 -8.13
N LYS A 33 -5.64 -20.67 -9.08
CA LYS A 33 -4.80 -21.78 -9.55
C LYS A 33 -3.77 -22.15 -8.47
N ARG A 34 -3.23 -23.37 -8.54
CA ARG A 34 -2.17 -23.82 -7.61
C ARG A 34 -0.96 -22.88 -7.63
N ASP A 35 -0.48 -22.51 -8.82
CA ASP A 35 0.72 -21.69 -8.97
C ASP A 35 0.47 -20.24 -8.53
N GLU A 36 -0.71 -19.70 -8.82
CA GLU A 36 -1.18 -18.40 -8.32
C GLU A 36 -1.18 -18.37 -6.80
N ARG A 37 -1.77 -19.39 -6.18
CA ARG A 37 -1.79 -19.52 -4.72
C ARG A 37 -0.38 -19.60 -4.15
N ALA A 38 0.48 -20.41 -4.73
CA ALA A 38 1.87 -20.54 -4.28
C ALA A 38 2.64 -19.22 -4.38
N ALA A 39 2.50 -18.49 -5.50
CA ALA A 39 3.14 -17.20 -5.69
C ALA A 39 2.65 -16.15 -4.68
N VAL A 40 1.33 -16.03 -4.50
CA VAL A 40 0.74 -15.07 -3.56
C VAL A 40 1.12 -15.39 -2.11
N THR A 41 1.05 -16.66 -1.71
CA THR A 41 1.46 -17.08 -0.35
C THR A 41 2.93 -16.79 -0.10
N ALA A 42 3.82 -17.07 -1.06
CA ALA A 42 5.25 -16.78 -0.91
C ALA A 42 5.51 -15.28 -0.69
N VAL A 43 4.80 -14.39 -1.40
CA VAL A 43 4.91 -12.95 -1.19
C VAL A 43 4.36 -12.54 0.18
N VAL A 44 3.18 -13.04 0.55
CA VAL A 44 2.54 -12.75 1.85
C VAL A 44 3.45 -13.12 3.02
N GLU A 45 4.14 -14.27 2.97
CA GLU A 45 5.07 -14.72 4.00
C GLU A 45 6.27 -13.79 4.20
N THR A 46 6.66 -13.03 3.16
CA THR A 46 7.76 -12.05 3.24
C THR A 46 7.36 -10.70 3.82
N LEU A 47 6.07 -10.38 3.91
CA LEU A 47 5.59 -9.04 4.26
C LEU A 47 6.11 -8.52 5.61
N PRO A 48 6.09 -9.30 6.71
CA PRO A 48 6.60 -8.81 7.99
C PRO A 48 8.07 -8.40 7.92
N GLY A 49 8.91 -9.21 7.26
CA GLY A 49 10.33 -8.91 7.07
C GLY A 49 10.56 -7.70 6.19
N MET A 50 9.77 -7.53 5.12
CA MET A 50 9.88 -6.38 4.23
C MET A 50 9.44 -5.08 4.89
N VAL A 51 8.33 -5.07 5.64
CA VAL A 51 7.90 -3.88 6.40
C VAL A 51 8.94 -3.50 7.45
N ALA A 52 9.48 -4.49 8.19
CA ALA A 52 10.53 -4.23 9.17
C ALA A 52 11.80 -3.66 8.49
N ALA A 53 12.23 -4.21 7.36
CA ALA A 53 13.40 -3.75 6.65
C ALA A 53 13.21 -2.35 6.04
N TRP A 54 12.09 -2.12 5.34
CA TRP A 54 11.83 -0.85 4.64
C TRP A 54 11.48 0.29 5.59
N SER A 55 10.99 0.01 6.79
CA SER A 55 10.79 1.03 7.81
C SER A 55 12.03 1.26 8.69
N ASP A 56 13.19 0.68 8.37
CA ASP A 56 14.38 0.68 9.22
C ASP A 56 14.07 0.24 10.68
N GLY A 57 13.15 -0.72 10.85
CA GLY A 57 12.70 -1.26 12.15
C GLY A 57 11.70 -0.38 12.90
N LEU A 58 11.18 0.69 12.30
CA LEU A 58 10.20 1.59 12.90
C LEU A 58 8.79 0.98 12.95
N ALA A 59 8.49 0.02 12.08
CA ALA A 59 7.23 -0.71 12.08
C ALA A 59 7.45 -2.23 12.02
N SER A 60 6.53 -3.00 12.59
CA SER A 60 6.45 -4.45 12.44
C SER A 60 5.01 -4.91 12.23
N LEU A 61 4.84 -6.02 11.51
CA LEU A 61 3.55 -6.67 11.34
C LEU A 61 3.47 -7.89 12.27
N GLU A 62 3.05 -7.70 13.52
CA GLU A 62 3.02 -8.76 14.54
C GLU A 62 1.82 -8.63 15.50
N PRO A 63 1.06 -9.70 15.77
CA PRO A 63 1.08 -10.97 15.03
C PRO A 63 0.71 -10.76 13.56
N PHE A 64 1.16 -11.68 12.72
CA PHE A 64 0.84 -11.75 11.30
C PHE A 64 0.16 -13.08 11.01
N ASP A 65 -1.17 -13.05 10.97
CA ASP A 65 -1.98 -14.26 10.86
C ASP A 65 -2.53 -14.40 9.44
N VAL A 66 -2.34 -15.58 8.84
CA VAL A 66 -2.86 -15.90 7.52
C VAL A 66 -3.94 -16.98 7.64
N VAL A 67 -5.17 -16.62 7.27
CA VAL A 67 -6.33 -17.51 7.30
C VAL A 67 -6.79 -17.79 5.88
N GLU A 68 -6.70 -19.04 5.47
CA GLU A 68 -7.36 -19.50 4.25
C GLU A 68 -8.85 -19.68 4.49
N VAL A 69 -9.66 -18.90 3.78
CA VAL A 69 -11.10 -18.89 3.93
C VAL A 69 -11.74 -19.91 3.00
N ARG A 70 -12.36 -20.96 3.56
CA ARG A 70 -13.01 -22.01 2.77
C ARG A 70 -14.28 -21.55 2.06
N ARG A 71 -14.94 -20.52 2.60
CA ARG A 71 -16.15 -19.95 2.03
C ARG A 71 -15.80 -19.18 0.75
N SER A 72 -16.54 -19.41 -0.33
CA SER A 72 -16.41 -18.58 -1.52
C SER A 72 -17.01 -17.19 -1.31
N ILE A 73 -16.44 -16.19 -1.95
CA ILE A 73 -17.02 -14.84 -2.02
C ILE A 73 -18.27 -14.87 -2.91
N ARG A 74 -19.40 -14.32 -2.42
CA ARG A 74 -20.74 -14.43 -3.07
C ARG A 74 -21.28 -13.13 -3.65
N SER A 75 -20.70 -12.00 -3.29
CA SER A 75 -21.04 -10.67 -3.82
C SER A 75 -19.77 -9.85 -3.95
N LEU A 76 -19.84 -8.78 -4.76
CA LEU A 76 -18.86 -7.71 -4.75
C LEU A 76 -19.56 -6.40 -4.34
N SER A 77 -18.85 -5.56 -3.62
CA SER A 77 -19.27 -4.20 -3.31
C SER A 77 -18.96 -3.25 -4.46
N SER A 78 -19.76 -2.22 -4.65
CA SER A 78 -19.42 -1.12 -5.56
C SER A 78 -18.36 -0.25 -4.89
N SER A 79 -17.34 0.15 -5.63
CA SER A 79 -16.37 1.18 -5.22
C SER A 79 -16.67 2.55 -5.85
N GLY A 80 -17.83 2.70 -6.50
CA GLY A 80 -18.16 3.87 -7.31
C GLY A 80 -17.64 3.76 -8.76
N GLY A 81 -18.14 4.63 -9.65
CA GLY A 81 -17.67 4.70 -11.04
C GLY A 81 -17.86 3.42 -11.87
N GLY A 82 -18.82 2.56 -11.50
CA GLY A 82 -19.05 1.27 -12.16
C GLY A 82 -18.03 0.18 -11.82
N ARG A 83 -17.17 0.40 -10.82
CA ARG A 83 -16.13 -0.54 -10.38
C ARG A 83 -16.56 -1.34 -9.15
N TRP A 84 -15.97 -2.52 -9.00
CA TRP A 84 -16.37 -3.53 -8.02
C TRP A 84 -15.15 -4.15 -7.32
N TRP A 85 -15.35 -4.57 -6.07
CA TRP A 85 -14.29 -5.11 -5.23
C TRP A 85 -14.85 -6.00 -4.11
N VAL A 86 -13.98 -6.74 -3.43
CA VAL A 86 -14.33 -7.45 -2.20
C VAL A 86 -14.19 -6.45 -1.06
N GLY A 87 -15.31 -5.88 -0.60
CA GLY A 87 -15.32 -4.89 0.46
C GLY A 87 -15.46 -5.51 1.86
N PRO A 88 -15.41 -4.70 2.92
CA PRO A 88 -15.60 -5.13 4.31
C PRO A 88 -16.80 -6.04 4.54
N ARG A 89 -17.94 -5.73 3.89
CA ARG A 89 -19.18 -6.50 4.02
C ARG A 89 -18.99 -7.96 3.60
N GLU A 90 -18.21 -8.21 2.56
CA GLU A 90 -18.02 -9.55 2.01
C GLU A 90 -17.18 -10.46 2.92
N VAL A 91 -16.32 -9.88 3.75
CA VAL A 91 -15.42 -10.60 4.66
C VAL A 91 -15.87 -10.58 6.12
N ARG A 92 -16.94 -9.82 6.41
CA ARG A 92 -17.47 -9.63 7.75
C ARG A 92 -17.70 -10.93 8.54
N PRO A 93 -18.23 -12.02 7.96
CA PRO A 93 -18.41 -13.27 8.71
C PRO A 93 -17.10 -13.84 9.29
N GLU A 94 -15.98 -13.73 8.56
CA GLU A 94 -14.69 -14.18 9.07
C GLU A 94 -14.16 -13.24 10.15
N LEU A 95 -14.33 -11.93 9.98
CA LEU A 95 -13.94 -10.94 10.99
C LEU A 95 -14.76 -11.11 12.29
N GLU A 96 -16.06 -11.37 12.19
CA GLU A 96 -16.93 -11.66 13.34
C GLU A 96 -16.45 -12.91 14.10
N SER A 97 -16.20 -14.02 13.39
CA SER A 97 -15.70 -15.25 14.01
C SER A 97 -14.34 -15.07 14.69
N ILE A 98 -13.47 -14.23 14.13
CA ILE A 98 -12.17 -13.90 14.71
C ILE A 98 -12.32 -12.99 15.94
N ALA A 99 -13.23 -12.02 15.90
CA ALA A 99 -13.51 -11.15 17.03
C ALA A 99 -14.15 -11.91 18.21
N GLU A 100 -14.99 -12.92 17.94
CA GLU A 100 -15.61 -13.79 18.95
C GLU A 100 -14.58 -14.54 19.80
N VAL A 101 -13.41 -14.88 19.25
CA VAL A 101 -12.30 -15.49 19.99
C VAL A 101 -11.36 -14.47 20.65
N GLY A 102 -11.73 -13.18 20.61
CA GLY A 102 -11.03 -12.09 21.28
C GLY A 102 -9.82 -11.53 20.52
N ALA A 103 -9.61 -11.92 19.26
CA ALA A 103 -8.54 -11.38 18.44
C ALA A 103 -8.95 -10.04 17.82
N ALA A 104 -8.07 -9.04 17.92
CA ALA A 104 -8.20 -7.74 17.27
C ALA A 104 -7.00 -7.49 16.35
N TYR A 105 -7.24 -6.81 15.23
CA TYR A 105 -6.24 -6.48 14.22
C TYR A 105 -6.29 -4.99 13.90
N ASP A 106 -5.14 -4.45 13.52
CA ASP A 106 -4.99 -3.07 13.07
C ASP A 106 -5.11 -2.97 11.55
N SER A 107 -4.81 -4.07 10.86
CA SER A 107 -4.77 -4.16 9.41
C SER A 107 -5.31 -5.50 8.92
N VAL A 108 -6.16 -5.44 7.90
CA VAL A 108 -6.72 -6.63 7.25
C VAL A 108 -6.42 -6.56 5.76
N TYR A 109 -5.92 -7.67 5.21
CA TYR A 109 -5.88 -7.94 3.78
C TYR A 109 -6.94 -8.97 3.41
N ALA A 110 -7.71 -8.72 2.35
CA ALA A 110 -8.55 -9.71 1.70
C ALA A 110 -7.98 -10.01 0.32
N LEU A 111 -7.41 -11.20 0.15
CA LEU A 111 -6.82 -11.67 -1.10
C LEU A 111 -7.80 -12.61 -1.82
N TRP A 112 -8.08 -12.36 -3.09
CA TRP A 112 -9.10 -13.10 -3.82
C TRP A 112 -8.80 -13.23 -5.32
N PRO A 113 -9.25 -14.32 -5.99
CA PRO A 113 -9.00 -14.51 -7.40
C PRO A 113 -9.89 -13.59 -8.24
N GLY A 114 -9.36 -12.43 -8.66
CA GLY A 114 -10.05 -11.50 -9.54
C GLY A 114 -10.41 -12.11 -10.88
N ASP A 115 -11.59 -11.77 -11.37
CA ASP A 115 -12.10 -12.18 -12.68
C ASP A 115 -11.91 -11.00 -13.66
N PRO A 116 -11.18 -11.17 -14.77
CA PRO A 116 -10.92 -10.09 -15.73
C PRO A 116 -12.17 -9.44 -16.34
N SER A 117 -13.33 -10.10 -16.26
CA SER A 117 -14.61 -9.55 -16.71
C SER A 117 -15.23 -8.53 -15.75
N VAL A 118 -14.71 -8.44 -14.52
CA VAL A 118 -15.16 -7.48 -13.51
C VAL A 118 -14.35 -6.20 -13.66
N PRO A 119 -14.99 -5.03 -13.86
CA PRO A 119 -14.30 -3.76 -13.74
C PRO A 119 -13.90 -3.55 -12.28
N GLN A 120 -12.63 -3.74 -11.95
CA GLN A 120 -12.12 -3.64 -10.58
C GLN A 120 -11.79 -2.19 -10.22
N CYS A 121 -11.80 -1.88 -8.92
CA CYS A 121 -11.36 -0.60 -8.36
C CYS A 121 -9.91 -0.24 -8.74
N GLY A 122 -9.07 -1.26 -8.88
CA GLY A 122 -7.64 -1.27 -9.16
C GLY A 122 -7.11 -2.69 -8.94
N TRP A 123 -5.79 -2.89 -8.94
CA TRP A 123 -5.20 -4.16 -8.50
C TRP A 123 -5.50 -4.41 -7.01
N GLY A 124 -5.37 -3.35 -6.21
CA GLY A 124 -5.85 -3.28 -4.84
C GLY A 124 -6.76 -2.08 -4.63
N CYS A 125 -7.47 -2.09 -3.50
CA CYS A 125 -8.17 -0.92 -2.98
C CYS A 125 -8.21 -0.99 -1.47
N SER A 126 -7.91 0.13 -0.85
CA SER A 126 -7.72 0.22 0.58
C SER A 126 -8.60 1.31 1.18
N ILE A 127 -9.05 1.07 2.40
CA ILE A 127 -9.75 2.04 3.23
C ILE A 127 -9.12 2.06 4.62
N GLY A 128 -9.23 3.21 5.28
CA GLY A 128 -8.81 3.36 6.67
C GLY A 128 -9.66 2.56 7.65
N PRO A 129 -9.28 2.59 8.94
CA PRO A 129 -10.07 2.04 10.04
C PRO A 129 -11.55 2.44 10.01
N SER A 130 -12.44 1.48 10.21
CA SER A 130 -13.88 1.73 10.34
C SER A 130 -14.59 0.64 11.15
N GLU A 131 -15.81 0.91 11.61
CA GLU A 131 -16.62 -0.10 12.29
C GLU A 131 -16.90 -1.34 11.43
N ALA A 132 -16.95 -1.17 10.09
CA ALA A 132 -17.20 -2.26 9.16
C ALA A 132 -16.09 -3.34 9.19
N THR A 133 -14.92 -2.99 9.70
CA THR A 133 -13.72 -3.83 9.86
C THR A 133 -13.25 -3.89 11.31
N PHE A 134 -14.14 -3.65 12.28
CA PHE A 134 -13.81 -3.66 13.71
C PHE A 134 -12.64 -2.72 14.06
N ASN A 135 -12.62 -1.55 13.43
CA ASN A 135 -11.58 -0.52 13.54
C ASN A 135 -10.19 -0.91 12.98
N ALA A 136 -10.10 -1.98 12.18
CA ALA A 136 -8.92 -2.26 11.39
C ALA A 136 -8.94 -1.49 10.07
N GLY A 137 -7.78 -1.08 9.54
CA GLY A 137 -7.66 -0.74 8.13
C GLY A 137 -7.93 -1.97 7.26
N PHE A 138 -8.34 -1.76 6.01
CA PHE A 138 -8.72 -2.85 5.12
C PHE A 138 -8.21 -2.64 3.70
N SER A 139 -7.53 -3.65 3.16
CA SER A 139 -7.10 -3.72 1.77
C SER A 139 -7.71 -4.94 1.08
N SER A 140 -8.34 -4.73 -0.05
CA SER A 140 -8.80 -5.78 -0.97
C SER A 140 -7.81 -5.89 -2.11
N ILE A 141 -7.23 -7.06 -2.35
CA ILE A 141 -6.22 -7.25 -3.40
C ILE A 141 -6.62 -8.43 -4.27
N SER A 142 -6.73 -8.17 -5.56
CA SER A 142 -6.95 -9.23 -6.55
C SER A 142 -5.65 -9.95 -6.89
N THR A 143 -5.72 -11.27 -6.98
CA THR A 143 -4.58 -12.12 -7.34
C THR A 143 -4.47 -12.41 -8.83
N ASP A 144 -5.29 -11.80 -9.68
CA ASP A 144 -5.28 -12.01 -11.14
C ASP A 144 -3.94 -11.63 -11.81
N HIS A 145 -3.16 -10.73 -11.21
CA HIS A 145 -1.83 -10.33 -11.69
C HIS A 145 -0.67 -11.16 -11.11
N TRP A 146 -0.93 -12.28 -10.43
CA TRP A 146 0.10 -13.08 -9.74
C TRP A 146 1.33 -13.45 -10.58
N ALA A 147 1.19 -13.55 -11.90
CA ALA A 147 2.29 -13.92 -12.78
C ALA A 147 3.41 -12.86 -12.80
N THR A 148 3.10 -11.57 -12.60
CA THR A 148 4.12 -10.51 -12.55
C THR A 148 4.99 -10.63 -11.31
N LEU A 149 4.42 -11.12 -10.20
CA LEU A 149 5.13 -11.36 -8.93
C LEU A 149 6.34 -12.29 -9.09
N LEU A 150 6.36 -13.14 -10.13
CA LEU A 150 7.48 -14.05 -10.40
C LEU A 150 8.71 -13.34 -10.99
N THR A 151 8.52 -12.14 -11.54
CA THR A 151 9.55 -11.41 -12.29
C THR A 151 9.78 -9.99 -11.80
N ASP A 152 8.90 -9.49 -10.92
CA ASP A 152 9.03 -8.18 -10.31
C ASP A 152 10.24 -8.15 -9.37
N PRO A 153 11.06 -7.08 -9.39
CA PRO A 153 12.23 -6.97 -8.53
C PRO A 153 11.87 -6.95 -7.05
N ASP A 154 10.71 -6.37 -6.72
CA ASP A 154 10.17 -6.26 -5.36
C ASP A 154 8.69 -6.72 -5.36
N PRO A 155 8.41 -8.03 -5.37
CA PRO A 155 7.06 -8.54 -5.60
C PRO A 155 6.07 -8.17 -4.49
N ALA A 156 6.54 -7.84 -3.28
CA ALA A 156 5.67 -7.40 -2.20
C ALA A 156 5.33 -5.91 -2.23
N GLN A 157 5.90 -5.12 -3.15
CA GLN A 157 5.74 -3.66 -3.15
C GLN A 157 4.27 -3.22 -3.22
N GLY A 158 3.43 -3.93 -4.00
CA GLY A 158 2.00 -3.65 -4.08
C GLY A 158 1.29 -3.92 -2.75
N TYR A 159 1.64 -4.99 -2.06
CA TYR A 159 1.04 -5.32 -0.77
C TYR A 159 1.43 -4.31 0.32
N VAL A 160 2.68 -3.84 0.29
CA VAL A 160 3.14 -2.77 1.17
C VAL A 160 2.41 -1.46 0.84
N HIS A 161 2.25 -1.12 -0.43
CA HIS A 161 1.48 0.05 -0.88
C HIS A 161 0.07 0.08 -0.30
N GLU A 162 -0.65 -1.04 -0.42
CA GLU A 162 -2.03 -1.14 0.09
C GLU A 162 -2.10 -1.03 1.61
N TRP A 163 -1.14 -1.61 2.35
CA TRP A 163 -1.07 -1.39 3.79
C TRP A 163 -0.72 0.05 4.15
N LEU A 164 0.17 0.70 3.38
CA LEU A 164 0.50 2.09 3.63
C LEU A 164 -0.71 3.01 3.46
N HIS A 165 -1.70 2.70 2.61
CA HIS A 165 -2.96 3.46 2.57
C HIS A 165 -3.72 3.39 3.90
N GLN A 166 -3.70 2.23 4.56
CA GLN A 166 -4.31 2.07 5.88
C GLN A 166 -3.53 2.88 6.94
N VAL A 167 -2.19 2.82 6.86
CA VAL A 167 -1.29 3.59 7.74
C VAL A 167 -1.50 5.09 7.56
N GLU A 168 -1.55 5.56 6.31
CA GLU A 168 -1.82 6.95 5.96
C GLU A 168 -3.13 7.39 6.62
N ALA A 169 -4.22 6.66 6.44
CA ALA A 169 -5.50 7.00 7.05
C ALA A 169 -5.44 7.14 8.58
N VAL A 170 -4.69 6.26 9.27
CA VAL A 170 -4.46 6.37 10.72
C VAL A 170 -3.73 7.66 11.07
N TYR A 171 -2.65 7.99 10.36
CA TYR A 171 -1.86 9.19 10.66
C TYR A 171 -2.58 10.48 10.28
N ARG A 172 -3.40 10.48 9.23
CA ARG A 172 -4.33 11.57 8.92
C ARG A 172 -5.29 11.83 10.08
N ALA A 173 -5.89 10.77 10.64
CA ALA A 173 -6.78 10.88 11.80
C ALA A 173 -6.06 11.39 13.07
N LEU A 174 -4.73 11.20 13.15
CA LEU A 174 -3.88 11.77 14.22
C LEU A 174 -3.43 13.21 13.93
N GLY A 175 -3.85 13.80 12.80
CA GLY A 175 -3.60 15.20 12.45
C GLY A 175 -2.41 15.45 11.52
N ALA A 176 -1.79 14.41 10.94
CA ALA A 176 -0.69 14.59 9.99
C ALA A 176 -1.16 15.29 8.70
N SER A 177 -0.57 16.42 8.39
CA SER A 177 -0.89 17.19 7.17
C SER A 177 -0.25 16.60 5.91
N GLU A 178 -0.75 16.95 4.72
CA GLU A 178 -0.15 16.52 3.44
C GLU A 178 1.29 17.01 3.26
N ALA A 179 1.62 18.17 3.83
CA ALA A 179 2.99 18.69 3.81
C ALA A 179 3.97 17.83 4.63
N GLU A 180 3.48 17.18 5.69
CA GLU A 180 4.28 16.34 6.58
C GLU A 180 4.35 14.88 6.13
N LEU A 181 3.23 14.40 5.60
CA LEU A 181 3.05 13.05 5.10
C LEU A 181 2.35 13.20 3.75
N PRO A 182 3.05 13.18 2.61
CA PRO A 182 2.43 13.34 1.30
C PRO A 182 1.58 12.13 0.96
N THR A 183 0.66 12.28 0.00
CA THR A 183 -0.17 11.15 -0.43
C THR A 183 0.72 10.09 -1.07
N LEU A 184 0.35 8.82 -0.93
CA LEU A 184 1.17 7.72 -1.47
C LEU A 184 1.32 7.73 -2.99
N HIS A 185 0.48 8.50 -3.70
CA HIS A 185 0.49 8.62 -5.15
C HIS A 185 1.33 9.81 -5.67
N ASP A 186 1.88 10.65 -4.79
CA ASP A 186 2.63 11.85 -5.19
C ASP A 186 4.12 11.62 -5.47
N ALA A 187 4.55 10.37 -5.65
CA ALA A 187 5.96 9.99 -5.76
C ALA A 187 6.76 10.76 -6.83
N ALA A 188 6.09 11.27 -7.87
CA ALA A 188 6.71 12.10 -8.92
C ALA A 188 7.22 13.47 -8.41
N ALA A 189 6.66 14.00 -7.32
CA ALA A 189 7.03 15.30 -6.76
C ALA A 189 8.20 15.24 -5.76
N PHE A 190 8.73 14.04 -5.49
CA PHE A 190 9.71 13.82 -4.43
C PHE A 190 10.95 13.07 -4.92
N THR A 191 12.06 13.29 -4.22
CA THR A 191 13.30 12.53 -4.29
C THR A 191 13.74 12.10 -2.88
N SER A 192 14.77 11.27 -2.79
CA SER A 192 15.30 10.79 -1.53
C SER A 192 16.23 11.81 -0.85
N THR A 193 16.22 11.85 0.48
CA THR A 193 17.24 12.55 1.29
C THR A 193 18.36 11.64 1.76
N ARG A 194 18.42 10.39 1.27
CA ARG A 194 19.50 9.44 1.50
C ARG A 194 20.84 9.96 0.94
N PRO A 195 21.99 9.32 1.28
CA PRO A 195 23.28 9.64 0.69
C PRO A 195 23.23 9.77 -0.83
N VAL A 196 24.07 10.63 -1.40
CA VAL A 196 24.03 11.02 -2.83
C VAL A 196 24.32 9.86 -3.79
N ASP A 197 24.92 8.78 -3.28
CA ASP A 197 25.21 7.53 -3.97
C ASP A 197 24.10 6.48 -3.84
N GLU A 198 23.04 6.75 -3.05
CA GLU A 198 21.85 5.91 -2.94
C GLU A 198 20.74 6.43 -3.87
N ALA A 199 20.37 5.63 -4.87
CA ALA A 199 19.21 5.94 -5.69
C ALA A 199 17.90 5.95 -4.85
N PRO A 200 16.93 6.83 -5.17
CA PRO A 200 16.89 7.74 -6.30
C PRO A 200 17.33 9.17 -5.97
N PHE A 201 18.32 9.40 -5.08
CA PHE A 201 18.79 10.76 -4.79
C PHE A 201 19.09 11.54 -6.09
N GLY A 202 18.56 12.76 -6.18
CA GLY A 202 18.74 13.63 -7.36
C GLY A 202 17.86 13.29 -8.56
N ARG A 203 16.92 12.34 -8.44
CA ARG A 203 15.86 12.04 -9.43
C ARG A 203 14.52 11.86 -8.71
N SER A 204 13.41 12.10 -9.40
CA SER A 204 12.12 11.73 -8.85
C SER A 204 11.97 10.20 -8.75
N TYR A 205 11.12 9.73 -7.83
CA TYR A 205 10.82 8.29 -7.76
C TYR A 205 10.15 7.78 -9.04
N ALA A 206 9.33 8.61 -9.70
CA ALA A 206 8.73 8.28 -10.99
C ALA A 206 9.80 8.11 -12.09
N GLU A 207 10.74 9.05 -12.21
CA GLU A 207 11.85 8.93 -13.16
C GLU A 207 12.72 7.70 -12.85
N TYR A 208 12.96 7.39 -11.58
CA TYR A 208 13.71 6.19 -11.20
C TYR A 208 12.98 4.91 -11.60
N HIS A 209 11.68 4.82 -11.30
CA HIS A 209 10.83 3.69 -11.67
C HIS A 209 10.81 3.49 -13.20
N ASP A 210 10.48 4.55 -13.93
CA ASP A 210 10.30 4.53 -15.39
C ASP A 210 11.64 4.43 -16.15
N GLY A 211 12.74 4.83 -15.50
CA GLY A 211 14.11 4.72 -16.00
C GLY A 211 14.70 3.30 -15.96
N GLY A 212 13.86 2.27 -15.74
CA GLY A 212 14.23 0.86 -15.86
C GLY A 212 14.35 0.10 -14.54
N ALA A 213 14.27 0.77 -13.39
CA ALA A 213 14.29 0.09 -12.08
C ALA A 213 13.05 -0.77 -11.86
N ARG A 214 11.88 -0.37 -12.40
CA ARG A 214 10.60 -1.08 -12.29
C ARG A 214 10.19 -1.40 -10.85
N THR A 215 10.55 -0.53 -9.92
CA THR A 215 10.23 -0.67 -8.49
C THR A 215 9.93 0.68 -7.84
N TRP A 216 8.98 0.66 -6.90
CA TRP A 216 8.63 1.73 -5.99
C TRP A 216 9.18 1.51 -4.58
N ALA A 217 9.94 0.42 -4.34
CA ALA A 217 10.48 0.10 -3.01
C ALA A 217 11.23 1.28 -2.35
N PRO A 218 12.08 2.06 -3.06
CA PRO A 218 12.72 3.22 -2.46
C PRO A 218 11.73 4.30 -2.00
N TRP A 219 10.64 4.53 -2.75
CA TRP A 219 9.59 5.47 -2.37
C TRP A 219 8.95 5.06 -1.04
N TYR A 220 8.54 3.81 -0.92
CA TYR A 220 7.91 3.31 0.30
C TYR A 220 8.87 3.32 1.48
N ARG A 221 10.14 2.97 1.27
CA ARG A 221 11.19 3.04 2.29
C ARG A 221 11.34 4.46 2.84
N ASP A 222 11.43 5.45 1.96
CA ASP A 222 11.64 6.83 2.39
C ASP A 222 10.38 7.46 2.97
N TRP A 223 9.20 7.11 2.43
CA TRP A 223 7.91 7.47 3.01
C TRP A 223 7.77 6.91 4.43
N MET A 224 8.22 5.68 4.69
CA MET A 224 8.19 5.06 6.03
C MET A 224 9.27 5.53 7.00
N THR A 225 10.31 6.23 6.52
CA THR A 225 11.46 6.65 7.34
C THR A 225 11.61 8.17 7.44
N GLY A 226 10.71 8.94 6.82
CA GLY A 226 10.77 10.40 6.85
C GLY A 226 11.90 10.98 5.98
N ARG A 227 12.30 10.26 4.92
CA ARG A 227 13.47 10.58 4.08
C ARG A 227 13.09 11.12 2.69
N LEU A 228 11.97 11.83 2.61
CA LEU A 228 11.51 12.47 1.38
C LEU A 228 11.97 13.93 1.33
N ALA A 229 12.30 14.40 0.13
CA ALA A 229 12.48 15.80 -0.18
C ALA A 229 11.64 16.17 -1.41
N GLN A 230 10.93 17.28 -1.33
CA GLN A 230 10.17 17.79 -2.47
C GLN A 230 11.13 18.35 -3.52
N ILE A 231 10.87 18.04 -4.78
CA ILE A 231 11.61 18.57 -5.92
C ILE A 231 11.08 19.98 -6.21
N ASP A 232 11.97 20.96 -6.30
CA ASP A 232 11.58 22.32 -6.71
C ASP A 232 11.36 22.35 -8.23
N PRO A 233 10.10 22.50 -8.71
CA PRO A 233 9.80 22.49 -10.15
C PRO A 233 10.41 23.68 -10.89
N THR A 234 10.86 24.72 -10.18
CA THR A 234 11.53 25.89 -10.79
C THR A 234 12.99 25.62 -11.13
N THR A 235 13.57 24.51 -10.66
CA THR A 235 14.97 24.15 -10.96
C THR A 235 15.15 23.20 -12.14
N THR A 236 14.07 22.67 -12.72
CA THR A 236 14.13 21.72 -13.84
C THR A 236 14.08 22.38 -15.23
N ALA A 237 14.13 23.71 -15.33
CA ALA A 237 13.97 24.44 -16.59
C ALA A 237 14.90 25.66 -16.71
N ASP A 238 16.22 25.46 -16.69
CA ASP A 238 17.16 26.42 -17.30
C ASP A 238 18.51 25.73 -17.53
N ASP A 239 18.59 24.91 -18.58
CA ASP A 239 19.89 24.49 -19.15
C ASP A 239 19.73 24.23 -20.66
N THR A 240 19.17 25.21 -21.38
CA THR A 240 19.58 25.44 -22.77
C THR A 240 20.91 26.19 -22.75
N ALA A 241 21.96 25.55 -22.26
CA ALA A 241 23.34 25.97 -22.47
C ALA A 241 23.86 25.29 -23.73
N THR A 242 23.69 25.97 -24.86
CA THR A 242 24.59 25.85 -26.02
C THR A 242 26.03 26.09 -25.57
N ASP A 243 26.81 25.04 -25.33
CA ASP A 243 28.14 24.85 -25.92
C ASP A 243 28.81 23.53 -25.45
N GLY A 244 28.73 22.52 -26.33
CA GLY A 244 29.94 21.86 -26.85
C GLY A 244 30.84 21.02 -25.94
N THR A 245 30.49 20.72 -24.68
CA THR A 245 31.25 19.74 -23.88
C THR A 245 30.31 18.75 -23.20
N ALA A 246 30.28 17.53 -23.73
CA ALA A 246 29.54 16.41 -23.17
C ALA A 246 30.23 15.91 -21.91
N ASP A 247 29.86 16.48 -20.77
CA ASP A 247 29.94 15.78 -19.49
C ASP A 247 28.52 15.69 -18.96
N ALA A 248 27.97 14.48 -18.91
CA ALA A 248 26.60 14.21 -18.45
C ALA A 248 26.56 14.32 -16.92
N GLY A 249 26.82 15.53 -16.41
CA GLY A 249 26.71 15.87 -15.01
C GLY A 249 25.23 15.97 -14.63
N ALA A 250 24.81 15.16 -13.67
CA ALA A 250 23.47 15.23 -13.07
C ALA A 250 23.14 16.68 -12.70
N THR A 251 22.12 17.26 -13.32
CA THR A 251 21.57 18.55 -12.93
C THR A 251 21.20 18.45 -11.45
N ALA A 252 21.91 19.19 -10.60
CA ALA A 252 21.74 19.09 -9.16
C ALA A 252 20.35 19.63 -8.77
N ILE A 253 19.40 18.74 -8.51
CA ILE A 253 18.10 19.10 -7.94
C ILE A 253 18.37 19.84 -6.63
N ARG A 254 17.96 21.11 -6.53
CA ARG A 254 17.99 21.83 -5.26
C ARG A 254 16.87 21.28 -4.38
N LEU A 255 17.25 20.69 -3.25
CA LEU A 255 16.29 20.28 -2.23
C LEU A 255 15.84 21.54 -1.48
N ALA A 256 14.53 21.75 -1.37
CA ALA A 256 14.01 22.75 -0.46
C ALA A 256 14.49 22.41 0.96
N SER A 257 15.06 23.37 1.70
CA SER A 257 15.43 23.17 3.09
C SER A 257 14.14 22.96 3.90
N ALA A 258 13.78 21.70 4.15
CA ALA A 258 12.54 21.34 4.79
C ALA A 258 12.77 20.35 5.93
N SER A 259 11.90 20.44 6.93
CA SER A 259 11.71 19.41 7.96
C SER A 259 11.51 18.04 7.31
N PRO A 260 11.88 16.94 7.99
CA PRO A 260 11.70 15.59 7.45
C PRO A 260 10.25 15.31 7.00
N ILE A 261 10.08 14.87 5.75
CA ILE A 261 8.80 14.54 5.11
C ILE A 261 8.63 13.01 5.07
N GLY A 262 7.46 12.52 5.47
CA GLY A 262 7.14 11.09 5.63
C GLY A 262 6.93 10.68 7.09
N LEU A 263 6.82 9.39 7.38
CA LEU A 263 6.70 8.82 8.72
C LEU A 263 8.05 8.79 9.43
N THR A 264 8.38 9.90 10.10
CA THR A 264 9.55 9.97 10.98
C THR A 264 9.37 9.07 12.21
N ALA A 265 10.47 8.80 12.93
CA ALA A 265 10.42 8.07 14.20
C ALA A 265 9.44 8.71 15.22
N ASP A 266 9.37 10.03 15.26
CA ASP A 266 8.46 10.76 16.15
C ASP A 266 7.00 10.58 15.73
N ARG A 267 6.70 10.60 14.42
CA ARG A 267 5.36 10.31 13.90
C ARG A 267 4.97 8.87 14.22
N TRP A 268 5.85 7.90 14.00
CA TRP A 268 5.60 6.51 14.39
C TRP A 268 5.19 6.37 15.87
N ALA A 269 5.79 7.17 16.76
CA ALA A 269 5.48 7.15 18.19
C ALA A 269 4.08 7.69 18.55
N LEU A 270 3.45 8.54 17.72
CA LEU A 270 2.13 9.14 18.02
C LEU A 270 1.03 8.11 18.25
N ARG A 271 1.06 6.98 17.52
CA ARG A 271 0.02 5.94 17.56
C ARG A 271 -0.04 5.19 18.89
N LYS A 272 1.01 5.24 19.72
CA LYS A 272 1.05 4.54 21.01
C LYS A 272 0.33 5.24 22.16
N SER A 273 -0.13 6.47 21.99
CA SER A 273 -0.86 7.19 23.04
C SER A 273 -2.22 6.53 23.27
N PRO A 274 -2.41 5.77 24.38
CA PRO A 274 -3.69 5.16 24.69
C PRO A 274 -4.60 6.28 25.18
N GLY A 275 -5.55 6.74 24.35
CA GLY A 275 -6.56 7.69 24.84
C GLY A 275 -7.18 8.68 23.85
N ASN A 276 -6.84 8.68 22.56
CA ASN A 276 -7.61 9.46 21.59
C ASN A 276 -8.65 8.55 20.90
N PRO A 277 -9.90 8.50 21.37
CA PRO A 277 -10.98 8.01 20.52
C PRO A 277 -11.01 8.90 19.29
N VAL A 278 -10.87 8.29 18.11
CA VAL A 278 -11.11 8.97 16.84
C VAL A 278 -12.59 9.31 16.82
N SER A 279 -12.90 10.61 16.91
CA SER A 279 -14.28 11.11 16.75
C SER A 279 -14.71 10.80 15.33
N SER A 280 -15.75 10.00 15.19
CA SER A 280 -16.46 9.82 13.93
C SER A 280 -17.35 11.05 13.72
N ASP A 281 -16.91 11.96 12.85
CA ASP A 281 -17.78 12.93 12.18
C ASP A 281 -18.38 12.30 10.90
#